data_AF-A0A949YBZ0-F1
#
_entry.id   AF-A0A949YBZ0-F1
#
_cell.length_a   1.000
_cell.length_b   1.000
_cell.length_c   1.000
_cell.angle_alpha   90.00
_cell.angle_beta   90.00
_cell.angle_gamma   90.00
#
_symmetry.space_group_name_H-M   'P 1'
#
loop_
_entity.id
_entity.type
_entity.pdbx_description
1 polymer ?
#
loop_
_entity_poly.entity_id
_entity_poly.type
_entity_poly.pdbx_seq_one_letter_code
_entity_poly.pdbx_strand_id
1 'polypeptide(L)'
;MRIGIAISKDDPQIGGGLTYIQEILVAINGVLAESKHTFYLIGYEPEKPAHLSDIQLPWLTLHQAELLSRPPARDYEYFPDIAAASLDLICYLQPWMGEILDVPYISTVWDLQHRLQPFFPEVSLFNEFDRREEMYRRSLQRAAYIIT
;
A
#
# COMPACT_ATOMS: atom_id res chain seq x y z
N MET A 1 12.69 -5.76 -13.31
CA MET A 1 11.23 -5.60 -13.11
C MET A 1 10.94 -4.17 -12.68
N ARG A 2 9.75 -3.68 -13.01
CA ARG A 2 9.18 -2.40 -12.59
C ARG A 2 8.31 -2.66 -11.36
N ILE A 3 8.76 -2.19 -10.20
CA ILE A 3 8.18 -2.52 -8.91
C ILE A 3 7.58 -1.26 -8.29
N GLY A 4 6.28 -1.30 -7.99
CA GLY A 4 5.60 -0.26 -7.23
C GLY A 4 5.71 -0.50 -5.73
N ILE A 5 6.01 0.54 -4.95
CA ILE A 5 5.95 0.53 -3.49
C ILE A 5 4.79 1.42 -3.08
N ALA A 6 3.72 0.80 -2.61
CA ALA A 6 2.46 1.45 -2.28
C ALA A 6 2.43 1.86 -0.80
N ILE A 7 2.23 3.16 -0.58
CA ILE A 7 2.09 3.80 0.73
C ILE A 7 0.83 4.68 0.75
N SER A 8 0.08 4.68 1.86
CA SER A 8 -1.07 5.58 2.02
C SER A 8 -0.65 6.88 2.70
N LYS A 9 -1.62 7.77 2.90
CA LYS A 9 -1.42 9.02 3.63
C LYS A 9 -0.87 8.74 5.03
N ASP A 10 0.42 8.94 5.17
CA ASP A 10 1.12 8.87 6.44
C ASP A 10 0.79 10.12 7.25
N ASP A 11 0.08 9.95 8.37
CA ASP A 11 0.05 10.97 9.42
C ASP A 11 1.35 10.82 10.23
N PRO A 12 2.30 11.77 10.15
CA PRO A 12 3.57 11.67 10.83
C PRO A 12 3.45 11.66 12.36
N GLN A 13 2.25 11.83 12.92
CA GLN A 13 1.99 11.82 14.37
C GLN A 13 1.55 10.46 14.93
N ILE A 14 1.43 9.39 14.11
CA ILE A 14 0.83 8.12 14.56
C ILE A 14 1.74 6.90 14.32
N GLY A 15 2.32 6.38 15.41
CA GLY A 15 2.66 4.95 15.61
C GLY A 15 3.94 4.41 14.95
N GLY A 16 4.25 3.13 15.24
CA GLY A 16 5.45 2.42 14.75
C GLY A 16 5.42 2.00 13.27
N GLY A 17 4.24 2.01 12.64
CA GLY A 17 4.09 1.68 11.22
C GLY A 17 4.79 2.69 10.29
N LEU A 18 4.87 3.95 10.70
CA LEU A 18 5.60 4.98 9.96
C LEU A 18 7.11 4.69 9.93
N THR A 19 7.69 4.37 11.09
CA THR A 19 9.12 4.01 11.18
C THR A 19 9.43 2.79 10.31
N TYR A 20 8.57 1.76 10.35
CA TYR A 20 8.70 0.60 9.47
C TYR A 20 8.76 1.00 7.98
N ILE A 21 7.84 1.83 7.51
CA ILE A 21 7.83 2.27 6.11
C ILE A 21 9.09 3.06 5.78
N GLN A 22 9.47 4.02 6.62
CA GLN A 22 10.66 4.84 6.41
C GLN A 22 11.93 3.98 6.32
N GLU A 23 12.11 3.02 7.22
CA GLU A 23 13.27 2.12 7.21
C GLU A 23 13.30 1.26 5.94
N ILE A 24 12.16 0.73 5.51
CA ILE A 24 12.07 -0.03 4.25
C ILE A 24 12.40 0.87 3.05
N LEU A 25 11.87 2.10 2.99
CA LEU A 25 12.15 3.03 1.90
C LEU A 25 13.62 3.45 1.86
N VAL A 26 14.24 3.70 3.02
CA VAL A 26 15.67 4.00 3.12
C VAL A 26 16.51 2.81 2.66
N ALA A 27 16.16 1.59 3.08
CA ALA A 27 16.85 0.38 2.67
C ALA A 27 16.74 0.16 1.14
N ILE A 28 15.55 0.33 0.56
CA ILE A 28 15.35 0.26 -0.90
C ILE A 28 16.18 1.34 -1.60
N ASN A 29 16.17 2.57 -1.09
CA ASN A 29 16.93 3.68 -1.66
C ASN A 29 18.44 3.41 -1.66
N GLY A 30 18.95 2.75 -0.61
CA GLY A 30 20.36 2.36 -0.50
C GLY A 30 20.82 1.31 -1.51
N VAL A 31 19.91 0.47 -2.03
CA VAL A 31 20.25 -0.60 -2.99
C VAL A 31 19.92 -0.24 -4.44
N LEU A 32 19.43 0.97 -4.73
CA LEU A 32 18.99 1.37 -6.08
C LEU A 32 20.10 1.25 -7.12
N ALA A 33 21.32 1.67 -6.76
CA ALA A 33 22.46 1.66 -7.69
C ALA A 33 22.92 0.24 -8.07
N GLU A 34 22.67 -0.75 -7.20
CA GLU A 34 23.09 -2.14 -7.39
C GLU A 34 21.97 -3.02 -7.96
N SER A 35 20.73 -2.54 -7.87
CA SER A 35 19.55 -3.27 -8.29
C SER A 35 19.36 -3.26 -9.80
N LYS A 36 18.93 -4.41 -10.36
CA LYS A 36 18.44 -4.53 -11.75
C LYS A 36 16.96 -4.14 -11.89
N HIS A 37 16.33 -3.72 -10.80
CA HIS A 37 14.91 -3.39 -10.74
C HIS A 37 14.72 -1.87 -10.78
N THR A 38 13.62 -1.43 -11.38
CA THR A 38 13.19 -0.04 -11.34
C THR A 38 12.07 0.07 -10.32
N PHE A 39 12.21 0.98 -9.37
CA PHE A 39 11.24 1.17 -8.29
C PHE A 39 10.45 2.47 -8.48
N TYR A 40 9.20 2.45 -8.05
CA TYR A 40 8.29 3.59 -8.03
C TYR A 40 7.66 3.69 -6.65
N LEU A 41 7.45 4.91 -6.16
CA LEU A 41 6.55 5.14 -5.03
C LEU A 41 5.14 5.40 -5.56
N ILE A 42 4.15 4.86 -4.86
CA ILE A 42 2.75 4.97 -5.23
C ILE A 42 1.96 5.44 -4.01
N GLY A 43 1.13 6.47 -4.17
CA GLY A 43 0.21 6.94 -3.13
C GLY A 43 -0.95 7.73 -3.69
N TYR A 44 -1.87 8.18 -2.83
CA TYR A 44 -3.09 8.88 -3.26
C TYR A 44 -2.87 10.38 -3.44
N GLU A 45 -1.77 10.92 -2.93
CA GLU A 45 -1.44 12.33 -2.99
C GLU A 45 -1.08 12.75 -4.42
N PRO A 46 -1.54 13.93 -4.88
CA PRO A 46 -1.26 14.42 -6.24
C PRO A 46 0.23 14.60 -6.52
N GLU A 47 1.00 14.87 -5.47
CA GLU A 47 2.44 15.04 -5.51
C GLU A 47 3.08 14.27 -4.36
N LYS A 48 4.38 13.97 -4.52
CA LYS A 48 5.15 13.27 -3.51
C LYS A 48 5.13 14.03 -2.17
N PRO A 49 4.75 13.39 -1.05
CA PRO A 49 4.77 14.03 0.26
C PRO A 49 6.15 14.60 0.62
N ALA A 50 6.16 15.80 1.23
CA ALA A 50 7.40 16.52 1.55
C ALA A 50 8.37 15.73 2.43
N HIS A 51 7.85 14.93 3.37
CA HIS A 51 8.67 14.09 4.25
C HIS A 51 9.37 12.93 3.54
N LEU A 52 9.05 12.68 2.26
CA LEU A 52 9.69 11.67 1.41
C LEU A 52 10.62 12.30 0.36
N SER A 53 10.89 13.61 0.44
CA SER A 53 11.73 14.33 -0.54
C SER A 53 13.10 13.70 -0.74
N ASP A 54 13.67 13.12 0.32
CA ASP A 54 15.02 12.55 0.33
C ASP A 54 15.07 11.16 -0.34
N ILE A 55 13.91 10.54 -0.55
CA ILE A 55 13.81 9.27 -1.27
C ILE A 55 13.89 9.56 -2.77
N GLN A 56 14.77 8.89 -3.51
CA GLN A 56 15.01 9.20 -4.93
C GLN A 56 14.03 8.52 -5.89
N LEU A 57 13.08 7.76 -5.35
CA LEU A 57 12.09 7.05 -6.15
C LEU A 57 11.09 8.00 -6.82
N PRO A 58 10.78 7.79 -8.13
CA PRO A 58 9.73 8.53 -8.82
C PRO A 58 8.37 8.27 -8.19
N TRP A 59 7.53 9.30 -8.17
CA TRP A 59 6.17 9.25 -7.62
C TRP A 59 5.15 8.93 -8.71
N LEU A 60 4.24 7.99 -8.43
CA LEU A 60 3.06 7.69 -9.21
C LEU A 60 1.83 7.97 -8.34
N THR A 61 0.99 8.87 -8.81
CA THR A 61 -0.26 9.16 -8.12
C THR A 61 -1.33 8.14 -8.48
N LEU A 62 -2.02 7.61 -7.47
CA LEU A 62 -3.23 6.82 -7.61
C LEU A 62 -4.43 7.75 -7.80
N HIS A 63 -4.59 8.23 -9.03
CA HIS A 63 -5.81 8.93 -9.41
C HIS A 63 -6.96 7.92 -9.51
N GLN A 64 -7.99 8.13 -8.70
CA GLN A 64 -9.25 7.40 -8.82
C GLN A 64 -10.08 8.04 -9.94
N ALA A 65 -10.50 7.27 -10.93
CA ALA A 65 -11.39 7.78 -11.96
C ALA A 65 -12.74 8.21 -11.34
N GLU A 66 -13.09 9.49 -11.42
CA GLU A 66 -14.32 10.04 -10.81
C GLU A 66 -15.61 9.53 -11.47
N LEU A 67 -15.53 8.88 -12.63
CA LEU A 67 -16.64 8.69 -13.56
C LEU A 67 -17.25 7.28 -13.59
N LEU A 68 -17.03 6.44 -12.58
CA LEU A 68 -17.55 5.06 -12.57
C LEU A 68 -18.86 4.92 -11.79
N SER A 69 -19.90 4.50 -12.50
CA SER A 69 -21.27 4.27 -11.99
C SER A 69 -21.46 2.95 -11.23
N ARG A 70 -20.41 2.12 -11.17
CA ARG A 70 -20.30 0.89 -10.38
C ARG A 70 -19.17 1.04 -9.38
N PRO A 71 -19.23 0.37 -8.20
CA PRO A 71 -18.06 0.23 -7.37
C PRO A 71 -16.98 -0.45 -8.22
N PRO A 72 -15.88 0.24 -8.55
CA PRO A 72 -14.96 -0.28 -9.53
C PRO A 72 -14.31 -1.54 -8.99
N ALA A 73 -14.12 -2.52 -9.87
CA ALA A 73 -13.05 -3.46 -9.59
C ALA A 73 -11.77 -2.60 -9.54
N ARG A 74 -10.91 -2.80 -8.54
CA ARG A 74 -9.68 -2.03 -8.42
C ARG A 74 -8.71 -2.49 -9.51
N ASP A 75 -8.98 -2.10 -10.74
CA ASP A 75 -8.34 -2.54 -11.97
C ASP A 75 -7.71 -1.33 -12.69
N TYR A 76 -7.07 -1.58 -13.82
CA TYR A 76 -6.43 -0.56 -14.64
C TYR A 76 -7.41 0.48 -15.18
N GLU A 77 -8.70 0.16 -15.34
CA GLU A 77 -9.70 1.15 -15.76
C GLU A 77 -9.86 2.24 -14.69
N TYR A 78 -9.67 1.87 -13.42
CA TYR A 78 -9.72 2.80 -12.30
C TYR A 78 -8.40 3.54 -12.04
N PHE A 79 -7.27 2.97 -12.46
CA PHE A 79 -5.92 3.50 -12.20
C PHE A 79 -5.07 3.56 -13.49
N PRO A 80 -5.36 4.50 -14.42
CA PRO A 80 -4.70 4.55 -15.72
C PRO A 80 -3.20 4.84 -15.63
N ASP A 81 -2.76 5.61 -14.63
CA ASP A 81 -1.33 5.93 -14.42
C ASP A 81 -0.50 4.68 -14.09
N ILE A 82 -1.11 3.74 -13.36
CA ILE A 82 -0.49 2.46 -13.03
C ILE A 82 -0.39 1.57 -14.27
N ALA A 83 -1.43 1.56 -15.11
CA ALA A 83 -1.40 0.84 -16.38
C ALA A 83 -0.30 1.40 -17.30
N ALA A 84 -0.21 2.73 -17.42
CA ALA A 84 0.83 3.41 -18.20
C ALA A 84 2.24 3.14 -17.66
N ALA A 85 2.39 3.03 -16.34
CA ALA A 85 3.64 2.66 -15.70
C ALA A 85 4.04 1.20 -15.93
N SER A 86 3.13 0.33 -16.41
CA SER A 86 3.40 -1.08 -16.74
C SER A 86 4.18 -1.80 -15.63
N LEU A 87 3.68 -1.73 -14.41
CA LEU A 87 4.31 -2.35 -13.25
C LEU A 87 4.20 -3.88 -13.33
N ASP A 88 5.29 -4.58 -12.98
CA ASP A 88 5.33 -6.03 -12.93
C ASP A 88 4.88 -6.58 -11.55
N LEU A 89 4.98 -5.74 -10.51
CA LEU A 89 4.70 -6.10 -9.12
C LEU A 89 4.38 -4.84 -8.30
N ILE A 90 3.45 -4.94 -7.35
CA ILE A 90 3.22 -3.89 -6.34
C ILE A 90 3.47 -4.46 -4.93
N CYS A 91 4.22 -3.76 -4.10
CA CYS A 91 4.41 -4.08 -2.69
C CYS A 91 3.62 -3.09 -1.83
N TYR A 92 2.61 -3.61 -1.11
CA TYR A 92 1.83 -2.84 -0.15
C TYR A 92 2.49 -2.94 1.22
N LEU A 93 3.07 -1.82 1.67
CA LEU A 93 3.72 -1.75 2.98
C LEU A 93 2.72 -1.57 4.12
N GLN A 94 1.47 -1.25 3.80
CA GLN A 94 0.38 -1.00 4.74
C GLN A 94 -0.85 -1.83 4.37
N PRO A 95 -1.59 -2.37 5.34
CA PRO A 95 -2.74 -3.25 5.06
C PRO A 95 -4.00 -2.48 4.63
N TRP A 96 -4.06 -1.16 4.84
CA TRP A 96 -5.24 -0.32 4.60
C TRP A 96 -5.37 0.18 3.16
N MET A 97 -4.31 0.09 2.36
CA MET A 97 -4.36 0.49 0.97
C MET A 97 -5.19 -0.46 0.14
N GLY A 98 -5.81 0.09 -0.90
CA GLY A 98 -6.52 -0.74 -1.84
C GLY A 98 -5.64 -1.40 -2.88
N GLU A 99 -5.74 -2.72 -3.01
CA GLU A 99 -4.94 -3.48 -3.97
C GLU A 99 -5.46 -3.32 -5.39
N ILE A 100 -4.54 -3.11 -6.34
CA ILE A 100 -4.80 -3.10 -7.78
C ILE A 100 -4.64 -4.52 -8.28
N LEU A 101 -5.70 -5.04 -8.88
CA LEU A 101 -5.93 -6.47 -9.03
C LEU A 101 -5.37 -7.05 -10.33
N ASP A 102 -5.00 -6.19 -11.28
CA ASP A 102 -4.37 -6.60 -12.54
C ASP A 102 -2.86 -6.78 -12.43
N VAL A 103 -2.25 -6.32 -11.33
CA VAL A 103 -0.83 -6.49 -11.06
C VAL A 103 -0.68 -7.48 -9.91
N PRO A 104 0.19 -8.50 -10.02
CA PRO A 104 0.56 -9.31 -8.88
C PRO A 104 1.08 -8.42 -7.74
N TYR A 105 0.73 -8.74 -6.50
CA TYR A 105 1.13 -7.90 -5.38
C TYR A 105 1.61 -8.67 -4.16
N ILE A 106 2.48 -8.02 -3.40
CA ILE A 106 2.92 -8.40 -2.06
C ILE A 106 2.11 -7.60 -1.05
N SER A 107 1.59 -8.26 -0.02
CA SER A 107 0.90 -7.59 1.09
C SER A 107 1.66 -7.79 2.39
N THR A 108 1.70 -6.74 3.22
CA THR A 108 2.32 -6.79 4.54
C THR A 108 1.24 -6.95 5.61
N VAL A 109 1.39 -7.97 6.46
CA VAL A 109 0.63 -8.09 7.71
C VAL A 109 1.40 -7.34 8.78
N TRP A 110 0.81 -6.28 9.35
CA TRP A 110 1.43 -5.56 10.46
C TRP A 110 1.21 -6.30 11.77
N ASP A 111 -0.04 -6.41 12.18
CA ASP A 111 -0.46 -7.18 13.33
C ASP A 111 -1.89 -7.68 13.15
N LEU A 112 -2.21 -8.71 13.94
CA LEU A 112 -3.57 -9.27 14.08
C LEU A 112 -4.06 -9.09 15.52
N GLN A 113 -3.64 -8.02 16.21
CA GLN A 113 -3.89 -7.82 17.63
C GLN A 113 -5.39 -7.73 17.96
N HIS A 114 -6.22 -7.29 17.00
CA HIS A 114 -7.67 -7.27 17.13
C HIS A 114 -8.27 -8.67 17.40
N ARG A 115 -7.58 -9.76 17.00
CA ARG A 115 -7.98 -11.15 17.32
C ARG A 115 -7.67 -11.57 18.74
N LEU A 116 -6.62 -11.00 19.35
CA LEU A 116 -6.19 -11.34 20.71
C LEU A 116 -6.92 -10.52 21.77
N GLN A 117 -7.27 -9.27 21.45
CA GLN A 117 -7.91 -8.32 22.36
C GLN A 117 -9.21 -7.72 21.77
N PRO A 118 -10.20 -8.56 21.40
CA PRO A 118 -11.41 -8.10 20.70
C PRO A 118 -12.34 -7.23 21.56
N PHE A 119 -12.17 -7.23 22.88
CA PHE A 119 -13.02 -6.53 23.85
C PHE A 119 -12.56 -5.09 24.15
N PHE A 120 -11.40 -4.66 23.63
CA PHE A 120 -10.96 -3.27 23.77
C PHE A 120 -11.87 -2.35 22.95
N PRO A 121 -12.23 -1.16 23.48
CA PRO A 121 -13.17 -0.26 22.81
C PRO A 121 -12.72 0.15 21.41
N GLU A 122 -11.41 0.21 21.16
CA GLU A 122 -10.81 0.48 19.84
C GLU A 122 -11.11 -0.59 18.80
N VAL A 123 -11.51 -1.79 19.22
CA VAL A 123 -11.81 -2.95 18.37
C VAL A 123 -13.29 -3.34 18.42
N SER A 124 -13.91 -3.30 19.61
CA SER A 124 -15.28 -3.74 19.84
C SER A 124 -16.33 -2.70 19.43
N LEU A 125 -15.96 -1.44 19.29
CA LEU A 125 -16.86 -0.38 18.85
C LEU A 125 -16.79 -0.17 17.34
N PHE A 126 -17.84 0.43 16.78
CA PHE A 126 -17.90 0.88 15.38
C PHE A 126 -17.58 -0.20 14.33
N ASN A 127 -17.77 -1.48 14.66
CA ASN A 127 -17.54 -2.61 13.74
C ASN A 127 -16.06 -2.74 13.30
N GLU A 128 -15.12 -2.24 14.10
CA GLU A 128 -13.69 -2.23 13.76
C GLU A 128 -13.09 -3.62 13.67
N PHE A 129 -13.51 -4.56 14.53
CA PHE A 129 -13.11 -5.97 14.42
C PHE A 129 -13.42 -6.55 13.02
N ASP A 130 -14.69 -6.52 12.62
CA ASP A 130 -15.12 -7.10 11.35
C ASP A 130 -14.53 -6.36 10.15
N ARG A 131 -14.36 -5.03 10.27
CA ARG A 131 -13.68 -4.23 9.25
C ARG A 131 -12.24 -4.69 9.02
N ARG A 132 -11.46 -4.91 10.09
CA ARG A 132 -10.07 -5.38 10.00
C ARG A 132 -9.99 -6.82 9.50
N GLU A 133 -10.88 -7.71 9.97
CA GLU A 133 -10.98 -9.08 9.46
C GLU A 133 -11.26 -9.10 7.96
N GLU A 134 -12.24 -8.33 7.51
CA GLU A 134 -12.63 -8.28 6.10
C GLU A 134 -11.51 -7.70 5.23
N MET A 135 -10.81 -6.67 5.71
CA MET A 135 -9.66 -6.08 5.03
C MET A 135 -8.58 -7.14 4.78
N TYR A 136 -8.10 -7.82 5.84
CA TYR A 136 -7.08 -8.86 5.69
C TYR A 136 -7.58 -10.06 4.87
N ARG A 137 -8.84 -10.46 5.03
CA ARG A 137 -9.41 -11.56 4.25
C ARG A 137 -9.39 -11.25 2.74
N ARG A 138 -9.76 -10.03 2.35
CA ARG A 138 -9.77 -9.61 0.94
C ARG A 138 -8.36 -9.50 0.35
N SER A 139 -7.43 -8.90 1.10
CA SER A 139 -6.09 -8.59 0.61
C SER A 139 -5.19 -9.82 0.57
N LEU A 140 -5.15 -10.61 1.63
CA LEU A 140 -4.17 -11.68 1.78
C LEU A 140 -4.47 -12.89 0.89
N GLN A 141 -5.74 -13.22 0.68
CA GLN A 141 -6.14 -14.40 -0.11
C GLN A 141 -5.75 -14.32 -1.60
N ARG A 142 -5.45 -13.12 -2.09
CA ARG A 142 -5.15 -12.85 -3.49
C ARG A 142 -3.72 -12.34 -3.70
N ALA A 143 -2.97 -12.15 -2.62
CA ALA A 143 -1.58 -11.73 -2.67
C ALA A 143 -0.70 -12.82 -3.27
N ALA A 144 0.24 -12.43 -4.13
CA ALA A 144 1.26 -13.34 -4.66
C ALA A 144 2.28 -13.73 -3.57
N TYR A 145 2.49 -12.85 -2.60
CA TYR A 145 3.33 -13.10 -1.43
C TYR A 145 2.85 -12.29 -0.22
N ILE A 146 3.12 -12.78 0.99
CA ILE A 146 2.75 -12.13 2.24
C ILE A 146 4.02 -11.95 3.10
N ILE A 147 4.24 -10.72 3.57
CA ILE A 147 5.26 -10.38 4.57
C ILE A 147 4.58 -10.38 5.94
N THR A 148 5.18 -11.07 6.92
CA THR A 148 4.67 -11.26 8.29
C THR A 148 5.71 -10.88 9.32
#